data_AF-A0A0V1AWV0-F1
#
_entry.id   AF-A0A0V1AWV0-F1
#
_cell.length_a   1.000
_cell.length_b   1.000
_cell.length_c   1.000
_cell.angle_alpha   90.00
_cell.angle_beta   90.00
_cell.angle_gamma   90.00
#
_symmetry.space_group_name_H-M   'P 1'
#
loop_
_entity.id
_entity.type
_entity.pdbx_description
1 polymer ?
#
loop_
_entity_poly.entity_id
_entity_poly.type
_entity_poly.pdbx_seq_one_letter_code
_entity_poly.pdbx_strand_id
1 'polypeptide(L)'
;MAKINLSSSEYLEQFAQEYKSQNILLNQYFFGKPLKELHSLNITMTKYVWPLGFYANLSIFSNTKNDMETKLQDAYKKIGEVPQFDVDAMMHDKVNNLPVAAQRHQKWNRGLLKLLEKDKAVVCFVDTGCQEYVNWGNIRPLYKQFVEWPPLAFNCKLNGLEEGDINEKATCMLQKAMPAGKTFSCHVCKWNNMQSILMDVYLGETNKVNILDEYLAEVFKRKRQQMADRMQSQKKMEEEKARRQRLLSDDYDSSDEN
;
A
#
# COMPACT_ATOMS: atom_id res chain seq x y z
N MET A 1 -15.33 33.90 3.97
CA MET A 1 -14.25 33.45 3.06
C MET A 1 -14.88 33.24 1.69
N ALA A 2 -14.17 33.59 0.61
CA ALA A 2 -14.67 33.37 -0.74
C ALA A 2 -14.81 31.86 -1.03
N LYS A 3 -15.87 31.47 -1.75
CA LYS A 3 -16.03 30.12 -2.28
C LYS A 3 -15.43 30.06 -3.69
N ILE A 4 -14.76 28.96 -4.04
CA ILE A 4 -14.18 28.75 -5.36
C ILE A 4 -14.95 27.71 -6.16
N ASN A 5 -15.15 28.00 -7.45
CA ASN A 5 -15.70 27.08 -8.43
C ASN A 5 -14.55 26.38 -9.17
N LEU A 6 -14.62 25.06 -9.33
CA LEU A 6 -13.59 24.26 -9.99
C LEU A 6 -13.38 24.61 -11.47
N SER A 7 -14.37 25.21 -12.13
CA SER A 7 -14.29 25.65 -13.52
C SER A 7 -13.85 27.11 -13.69
N SER A 8 -13.55 27.84 -12.60
CA SER A 8 -13.11 29.24 -12.70
C SER A 8 -11.67 29.34 -13.19
N SER A 9 -11.33 30.40 -13.94
CA SER A 9 -9.93 30.66 -14.36
C SER A 9 -8.98 30.72 -13.17
N GLU A 10 -9.44 31.34 -12.08
CA GLU A 10 -8.71 31.40 -10.82
C GLU A 10 -8.33 30.00 -10.30
N TYR A 11 -9.27 29.04 -10.36
CA TYR A 11 -9.00 27.68 -9.93
C TYR A 11 -7.96 27.01 -10.80
N LEU A 12 -8.18 27.06 -12.11
CA LEU A 12 -7.33 26.42 -13.13
C LEU A 12 -5.89 26.95 -13.09
N GLU A 13 -5.70 28.22 -12.78
CA GLU A 13 -4.38 28.87 -12.75
C GLU A 13 -3.59 28.59 -11.49
N GLN A 14 -4.25 28.46 -10.33
CA GLN A 14 -3.59 28.42 -9.03
C GLN A 14 -3.59 27.04 -8.38
N PHE A 15 -4.64 26.25 -8.58
CA PHE A 15 -4.88 25.02 -7.83
C PHE A 15 -4.75 23.77 -8.70
N ALA A 16 -4.43 22.66 -8.03
CA ALA A 16 -4.22 21.38 -8.66
C ALA A 16 -5.56 20.70 -8.99
N GLN A 17 -5.57 20.01 -10.12
CA GLN A 17 -6.70 19.18 -10.56
C GLN A 17 -6.42 17.69 -10.42
N GLU A 18 -5.15 17.30 -10.53
CA GLU A 18 -4.71 15.91 -10.43
C GLU A 18 -3.29 15.80 -9.86
N TYR A 19 -2.95 14.61 -9.36
CA TYR A 19 -1.58 14.24 -9.06
C TYR A 19 -0.96 13.52 -10.25
N LYS A 20 0.33 13.75 -10.47
CA LYS A 20 1.12 12.89 -11.37
C LYS A 20 1.16 11.45 -10.85
N SER A 21 1.20 10.49 -11.77
CA SER A 21 1.38 9.06 -11.43
C SER A 21 2.72 8.81 -10.73
N GLN A 22 2.73 7.94 -9.71
CA GLN A 22 3.97 7.49 -9.05
C GLN A 22 4.93 6.77 -10.01
N ASN A 23 4.44 6.25 -11.14
CA ASN A 23 5.28 5.57 -12.14
C ASN A 23 6.39 6.43 -12.72
N ILE A 24 6.20 7.75 -12.76
CA ILE A 24 7.24 8.66 -13.27
C ILE A 24 8.51 8.59 -12.40
N LEU A 25 8.38 8.20 -11.13
CA LEU A 25 9.51 8.11 -10.19
C LEU A 25 10.46 6.97 -10.52
N LEU A 26 10.02 5.92 -11.24
CA LEU A 26 10.87 4.77 -11.58
C LEU A 26 12.09 5.14 -12.41
N ASN A 27 11.98 6.17 -13.24
CA ASN A 27 13.07 6.66 -14.09
C ASN A 27 13.83 7.83 -13.46
N GLN A 28 13.46 8.25 -12.25
CA GLN A 28 14.18 9.30 -11.54
C GLN A 28 15.52 8.76 -11.01
N TYR A 29 16.57 9.55 -11.21
CA TYR A 29 17.93 9.14 -10.87
C TYR A 29 18.28 9.42 -9.41
N PHE A 30 18.86 8.41 -8.76
CA PHE A 30 19.40 8.46 -7.41
C PHE A 30 20.73 7.71 -7.41
N PHE A 31 21.78 8.31 -6.86
CA PHE A 31 23.11 7.68 -6.77
C PHE A 31 23.64 7.15 -8.13
N GLY A 32 23.39 7.91 -9.21
CA GLY A 32 23.87 7.59 -10.56
C GLY A 32 23.04 6.55 -11.33
N LYS A 33 21.94 6.04 -10.76
CA LYS A 33 21.06 5.05 -11.41
C LYS A 33 19.58 5.38 -11.21
N PRO A 34 18.69 4.96 -12.12
CA PRO A 34 17.26 5.16 -11.94
C PRO A 34 16.72 4.35 -10.76
N LEU A 35 15.64 4.84 -10.14
CA LEU A 35 15.01 4.21 -8.98
C LEU A 35 14.70 2.72 -9.20
N LYS A 36 14.24 2.36 -10.40
CA LYS A 36 13.92 0.96 -10.76
C LYS A 36 15.10 -0.02 -10.62
N GLU A 37 16.34 0.47 -10.63
CA GLU A 37 17.58 -0.29 -10.45
C GLU A 37 18.09 -0.28 -8.99
N LEU A 38 17.36 0.36 -8.08
CA LEU A 38 17.61 0.31 -6.65
C LEU A 38 16.83 -0.86 -6.04
N HIS A 39 17.56 -1.81 -5.46
CA HIS A 39 16.97 -2.94 -4.76
C HIS A 39 17.07 -2.79 -3.25
N SER A 40 18.21 -2.34 -2.72
CA SER A 40 18.39 -2.14 -1.28
C SER A 40 18.01 -0.71 -0.89
N LEU A 41 16.95 -0.55 -0.10
CA LEU A 41 16.43 0.73 0.34
C LEU A 41 16.05 0.67 1.82
N ASN A 42 15.85 1.83 2.42
CA ASN A 42 15.16 1.93 3.70
C ASN A 42 13.75 2.46 3.46
N ILE A 43 12.80 1.94 4.25
CA ILE A 43 11.41 2.36 4.23
C ILE A 43 10.96 2.76 5.61
N THR A 44 10.09 3.76 5.70
CA THR A 44 9.39 4.10 6.94
C THR A 44 7.93 3.70 6.80
N MET A 45 7.48 2.83 7.69
CA MET A 45 6.10 2.34 7.72
C MET A 45 5.13 3.48 8.00
N THR A 46 4.03 3.58 7.26
CA THR A 46 3.02 4.62 7.49
C THR A 46 1.67 4.04 7.88
N LYS A 47 1.23 2.96 7.23
CA LYS A 47 -0.07 2.36 7.50
C LYS A 47 -0.09 0.89 7.10
N TYR A 48 -0.62 0.04 7.96
CA TYR A 48 -0.93 -1.34 7.59
C TYR A 48 -2.26 -1.43 6.83
N VAL A 49 -2.32 -2.24 5.77
CA VAL A 49 -3.52 -2.46 4.95
C VAL A 49 -3.84 -3.94 4.93
N TRP A 50 -4.87 -4.30 5.69
CA TRP A 50 -5.33 -5.68 5.77
C TRP A 50 -5.74 -6.23 4.39
N PRO A 51 -5.43 -7.50 4.04
CA PRO A 51 -4.68 -8.50 4.83
C PRO A 51 -3.17 -8.59 4.51
N LEU A 52 -2.72 -8.09 3.36
CA LEU A 52 -1.39 -8.34 2.80
C LEU A 52 -0.57 -7.09 2.49
N GLY A 53 -1.19 -5.92 2.57
CA GLY A 53 -0.62 -4.68 2.11
C GLY A 53 -0.11 -3.82 3.26
N PHE A 54 0.73 -2.87 2.89
CA PHE A 54 1.03 -1.74 3.75
C PHE A 54 1.46 -0.55 2.89
N TYR A 55 1.32 0.63 3.44
CA TYR A 55 1.93 1.84 2.92
C TYR A 55 3.23 2.12 3.64
N ALA A 56 4.22 2.56 2.87
CA ALA A 56 5.49 3.06 3.39
C ALA A 56 6.00 4.23 2.56
N ASN A 57 6.82 5.08 3.17
CA ASN A 57 7.64 6.05 2.46
C ASN A 57 9.03 5.45 2.21
N LEU A 58 9.58 5.62 1.00
CA LEU A 58 10.98 5.25 0.75
C LEU A 58 11.89 6.36 1.29
N SER A 59 12.88 6.02 2.12
CA SER A 59 13.72 7.01 2.81
C SER A 59 14.57 7.88 1.86
N ILE A 60 14.76 7.45 0.61
CA ILE A 60 15.40 8.25 -0.44
C ILE A 60 14.63 9.54 -0.75
N PHE A 61 13.32 9.58 -0.48
CA PHE A 61 12.47 10.76 -0.68
C PHE A 61 12.28 11.57 0.61
N SER A 62 12.94 11.25 1.72
CA SER A 62 12.72 11.91 3.01
C SER A 62 12.95 13.42 2.95
N ASN A 63 14.04 13.87 2.31
CA ASN A 63 14.34 15.30 2.19
C ASN A 63 13.28 16.03 1.37
N THR A 64 12.89 15.47 0.23
CA THR A 64 11.82 16.00 -0.63
C THR A 64 10.49 16.09 0.13
N LYS A 65 10.15 15.03 0.88
CA LYS A 65 8.93 14.99 1.69
C LYS A 65 8.94 16.07 2.77
N ASN A 66 10.02 16.19 3.52
CA ASN A 66 10.15 17.15 4.63
C ASN A 66 10.10 18.61 4.13
N ASP A 67 10.79 18.90 3.02
CA ASP A 67 10.76 20.21 2.36
C ASP A 67 9.34 20.57 1.92
N MET A 68 8.65 19.62 1.28
CA MET A 68 7.27 19.82 0.84
C MET A 68 6.29 19.99 2.00
N GLU A 69 6.44 19.23 3.09
CA GLU A 69 5.62 19.37 4.29
C GLU A 69 5.81 20.74 4.94
N THR A 70 7.06 21.24 5.00
CA THR A 70 7.39 22.57 5.53
C THR A 70 6.76 23.67 4.69
N LYS A 71 7.00 23.64 3.38
CA LYS A 71 6.41 24.60 2.42
C LYS A 71 4.89 24.59 2.46
N LEU A 72 4.28 23.41 2.64
CA LEU A 72 2.83 23.27 2.77
C LEU A 72 2.33 23.93 4.06
N GLN A 73 3.01 23.76 5.19
CA GLN A 73 2.63 24.44 6.43
C GLN A 73 2.66 25.96 6.26
N ASP A 74 3.71 26.49 5.64
CA ASP A 74 3.88 27.93 5.45
C ASP A 74 2.81 28.51 4.51
N ALA A 75 2.54 27.84 3.38
CA ALA A 75 1.55 28.29 2.41
C ALA A 75 0.12 28.32 2.96
N TYR A 76 -0.22 27.40 3.87
CA TYR A 76 -1.57 27.28 4.45
C TYR A 76 -1.66 27.83 5.88
N LYS A 77 -0.61 28.48 6.40
CA LYS A 77 -0.60 29.10 7.73
C LYS A 77 -1.69 30.16 7.88
N LYS A 78 -1.96 30.91 6.81
CA LYS A 78 -3.01 31.93 6.73
C LYS A 78 -4.25 31.39 6.01
N ILE A 79 -4.90 30.41 6.61
CA ILE A 79 -6.07 29.71 6.03
C ILE A 79 -7.19 30.64 5.53
N GLY A 80 -7.32 31.86 6.10
CA GLY A 80 -8.33 32.83 5.70
C GLY A 80 -8.11 33.47 4.32
N GLU A 81 -6.88 33.40 3.81
CA GLU A 81 -6.51 33.89 2.47
C GLU A 81 -6.75 32.83 1.38
N VAL A 82 -6.96 31.57 1.75
CA VAL A 82 -7.24 30.48 0.81
C VAL A 82 -8.75 30.26 0.69
N PRO A 83 -9.33 30.26 -0.53
CA PRO A 83 -10.76 30.10 -0.71
C PRO A 83 -11.26 28.73 -0.22
N GLN A 84 -12.53 28.68 0.16
CA GLN A 84 -13.22 27.44 0.51
C GLN A 84 -13.87 26.82 -0.72
N PHE A 85 -14.12 25.52 -0.68
CA PHE A 85 -14.94 24.88 -1.70
C PHE A 85 -16.41 25.25 -1.55
N ASP A 86 -17.13 25.31 -2.67
CA ASP A 86 -18.59 25.30 -2.64
C ASP A 86 -19.11 23.85 -2.49
N VAL A 87 -19.38 23.45 -1.25
CA VAL A 87 -19.71 22.05 -0.90
C VAL A 87 -20.96 21.55 -1.64
N ASP A 88 -21.97 22.39 -1.81
CA ASP A 88 -23.20 22.02 -2.51
C ASP A 88 -22.93 21.70 -3.98
N ALA A 89 -22.11 22.52 -4.65
CA ALA A 89 -21.66 22.26 -6.02
C ALA A 89 -20.80 21.00 -6.10
N MET A 90 -19.85 20.80 -5.17
CA MET A 90 -19.01 19.60 -5.16
C MET A 90 -19.81 18.30 -5.01
N MET A 91 -20.85 18.31 -4.16
CA MET A 91 -21.74 17.17 -3.98
C MET A 91 -22.62 16.92 -5.20
N HIS A 92 -23.19 17.98 -5.78
CA HIS A 92 -23.99 17.90 -7.01
C HIS A 92 -23.19 17.28 -8.17
N ASP A 93 -21.96 17.76 -8.37
CA ASP A 93 -21.07 17.31 -9.43
C ASP A 93 -20.37 15.98 -9.12
N LYS A 94 -20.59 15.42 -7.93
CA LYS A 94 -20.00 14.16 -7.45
C LYS A 94 -18.48 14.13 -7.59
N VAL A 95 -17.83 15.25 -7.29
CA VAL A 95 -16.39 15.42 -7.46
C VAL A 95 -15.65 14.39 -6.63
N ASN A 96 -14.81 13.56 -7.26
CA ASN A 96 -13.97 12.59 -6.58
C ASN A 96 -12.52 12.70 -7.07
N ASN A 97 -11.59 12.16 -6.29
CA ASN A 97 -10.16 12.15 -6.61
C ASN A 97 -9.55 13.54 -6.88
N LEU A 98 -10.12 14.60 -6.30
CA LEU A 98 -9.56 15.95 -6.40
C LEU A 98 -8.44 16.15 -5.37
N PRO A 99 -7.26 16.67 -5.77
CA PRO A 99 -6.20 17.07 -4.85
C PRO A 99 -6.66 18.19 -3.91
N VAL A 100 -6.40 18.02 -2.62
CA VAL A 100 -6.74 19.00 -1.59
C VAL A 100 -5.61 19.15 -0.58
N ALA A 101 -5.54 20.32 0.05
CA ALA A 101 -4.86 20.47 1.33
C ALA A 101 -5.89 20.20 2.43
N ALA A 102 -5.57 19.28 3.34
CA ALA A 102 -6.45 18.94 4.46
C ALA A 102 -5.68 19.00 5.78
N GLN A 103 -6.28 19.62 6.79
CA GLN A 103 -5.69 19.73 8.11
C GLN A 103 -6.03 18.50 8.96
N ARG A 104 -4.99 17.82 9.45
CA ARG A 104 -5.05 16.66 10.35
C ARG A 104 -4.14 16.91 11.53
N HIS A 105 -4.67 16.80 12.76
CA HIS A 105 -3.93 17.09 14.00
C HIS A 105 -3.17 18.43 13.93
N GLN A 106 -3.88 19.48 13.49
CA GLN A 106 -3.35 20.85 13.31
C GLN A 106 -2.24 21.01 12.27
N LYS A 107 -1.91 19.97 11.49
CA LYS A 107 -0.93 20.04 10.40
C LYS A 107 -1.62 19.91 9.05
N TRP A 108 -1.20 20.73 8.10
CA TRP A 108 -1.64 20.62 6.71
C TRP A 108 -0.96 19.43 6.04
N ASN A 109 -1.74 18.66 5.29
CA ASN A 109 -1.25 17.51 4.56
C ASN A 109 -1.84 17.52 3.15
N ARG A 110 -1.09 16.96 2.20
CA ARG A 110 -1.60 16.67 0.86
C ARG A 110 -2.62 15.53 0.95
N GLY A 111 -3.75 15.71 0.29
CA GLY A 111 -4.87 14.79 0.34
C GLY A 111 -5.56 14.64 -1.00
N LEU A 112 -6.36 13.59 -1.08
CA LEU A 112 -7.21 13.29 -2.24
C LEU A 112 -8.63 13.07 -1.73
N LEU A 113 -9.59 13.86 -2.22
CA LEU A 113 -11.00 13.68 -1.88
C LEU A 113 -11.51 12.33 -2.39
N LYS A 114 -12.27 11.60 -1.57
CA LYS A 114 -12.80 10.28 -1.91
C LYS A 114 -14.32 10.20 -1.81
N LEU A 115 -14.87 10.50 -0.64
CA LEU A 115 -16.31 10.47 -0.37
C LEU A 115 -16.73 11.82 0.19
N LEU A 116 -17.83 12.36 -0.31
CA LEU A 116 -18.33 13.68 0.06
C LEU A 116 -19.61 13.50 0.88
N GLU A 117 -19.66 14.18 2.03
CA GLU A 117 -20.85 14.32 2.85
C GLU A 117 -21.11 15.81 3.10
N LYS A 118 -22.26 16.13 3.68
CA LYS A 118 -22.71 17.51 3.89
C LYS A 118 -21.73 18.33 4.73
N ASP A 119 -21.26 17.77 5.85
CA ASP A 119 -20.43 18.52 6.81
C ASP A 119 -18.94 18.15 6.74
N LYS A 120 -18.62 17.03 6.09
CA LYS A 120 -17.27 16.44 6.06
C LYS A 120 -17.03 15.66 4.77
N ALA A 121 -15.78 15.30 4.53
CA ALA A 121 -15.41 14.41 3.43
C ALA A 121 -14.36 13.40 3.90
N VAL A 122 -14.32 12.23 3.26
CA VAL A 122 -13.20 11.30 3.41
C VAL A 122 -12.04 11.82 2.57
N VAL A 123 -10.93 12.11 3.23
CA VAL A 123 -9.67 12.50 2.59
C VAL A 123 -8.67 11.36 2.72
N CYS A 124 -8.10 10.95 1.59
CA CYS A 124 -6.96 10.04 1.55
C CYS A 124 -5.66 10.86 1.57
N PHE A 125 -4.91 10.81 2.67
CA PHE A 125 -3.62 11.51 2.80
C PHE A 125 -2.56 10.80 1.98
N VAL A 126 -2.17 11.42 0.87
CA VAL A 126 -1.41 10.77 -0.21
C VAL A 126 0.04 10.44 0.17
N ASP A 127 0.55 11.05 1.24
CA ASP A 127 1.91 10.83 1.74
C ASP A 127 2.00 9.87 2.93
N THR A 128 0.85 9.38 3.42
CA THR A 128 0.79 8.37 4.49
C THR A 128 -0.08 7.14 4.14
N GLY A 129 -0.98 7.25 3.17
CA GLY A 129 -1.98 6.22 2.85
C GLY A 129 -3.16 6.17 3.85
N CYS A 130 -3.16 7.04 4.85
CA CYS A 130 -4.26 7.16 5.81
C CYS A 130 -5.51 7.75 5.16
N GLN A 131 -6.67 7.32 5.63
CA GLN A 131 -7.96 7.86 5.22
C GLN A 131 -8.73 8.26 6.47
N GLU A 132 -9.22 9.49 6.51
CA GLU A 132 -9.96 10.01 7.65
C GLU A 132 -11.07 10.93 7.17
N TYR A 133 -12.12 11.04 8.00
CA TYR A 133 -13.14 12.06 7.82
C TYR A 133 -12.58 13.41 8.26
N VAL A 134 -12.67 14.41 7.39
CA VAL A 134 -12.22 15.78 7.64
C VAL A 134 -13.36 16.74 7.37
N ASN A 135 -13.63 17.65 8.31
CA ASN A 135 -14.65 18.68 8.14
C ASN A 135 -14.26 19.64 7.01
N TRP A 136 -15.23 20.11 6.23
CA TRP A 136 -14.97 21.04 5.11
C TRP A 136 -14.25 22.33 5.52
N GLY A 137 -14.46 22.79 6.76
CA GLY A 137 -13.72 23.92 7.33
C GLY A 137 -12.20 23.74 7.34
N ASN A 138 -11.72 22.48 7.35
CA ASN A 138 -10.31 22.09 7.39
C ASN A 138 -9.79 21.56 6.04
N ILE A 139 -10.56 21.75 4.96
CA ILE A 139 -10.18 21.34 3.60
C ILE A 139 -10.06 22.60 2.74
N ARG A 140 -9.00 22.68 1.93
CA ARG A 140 -8.75 23.77 0.98
C ARG A 140 -8.28 23.23 -0.36
N PRO A 141 -8.51 23.97 -1.46
CA PRO A 141 -7.85 23.70 -2.74
C PRO A 141 -6.34 23.57 -2.57
N LEU A 142 -5.73 22.57 -3.23
CA LEU A 142 -4.28 22.36 -3.18
C LEU A 142 -3.58 23.24 -4.21
N TYR A 143 -2.61 24.09 -3.84
CA TYR A 143 -1.85 24.86 -4.82
C TYR A 143 -1.06 23.94 -5.76
N LYS A 144 -1.01 24.31 -7.06
CA LYS A 144 -0.39 23.48 -8.12
C LYS A 144 1.08 23.12 -7.87
N GLN A 145 1.82 23.95 -7.17
CA GLN A 145 3.22 23.67 -6.81
C GLN A 145 3.37 22.41 -5.94
N PHE A 146 2.34 22.02 -5.19
CA PHE A 146 2.37 20.83 -4.33
C PHE A 146 2.00 19.52 -5.04
N VAL A 147 1.71 19.56 -6.35
CA VAL A 147 1.56 18.36 -7.20
C VAL A 147 2.72 18.17 -8.18
N GLU A 148 3.79 18.95 -8.03
CA GLU A 148 5.03 18.72 -8.78
C GLU A 148 5.56 17.30 -8.56
N TRP A 149 5.47 16.84 -7.31
CA TRP A 149 5.81 15.49 -6.87
C TRP A 149 4.56 14.62 -6.73
N PRO A 150 4.61 13.35 -7.21
CA PRO A 150 3.58 12.36 -6.92
C PRO A 150 3.34 12.13 -5.42
N PRO A 151 2.25 11.43 -5.05
CA PRO A 151 2.07 10.82 -3.74
C PRO A 151 3.33 10.07 -3.28
N LEU A 152 3.73 10.21 -2.01
CA LEU A 152 4.93 9.57 -1.47
C LEU A 152 4.65 8.38 -0.55
N ALA A 153 3.38 8.03 -0.31
CA ALA A 153 3.03 6.72 0.27
C ALA A 153 2.94 5.67 -0.84
N PHE A 154 3.82 4.68 -0.78
CA PHE A 154 3.86 3.59 -1.74
C PHE A 154 3.13 2.38 -1.18
N ASN A 155 2.25 1.79 -1.99
CA ASN A 155 1.60 0.53 -1.66
C ASN A 155 2.60 -0.61 -1.84
N CYS A 156 2.79 -1.40 -0.79
CA CYS A 156 3.81 -2.43 -0.69
C CYS A 156 3.21 -3.75 -0.21
N LYS A 157 3.87 -4.86 -0.56
CA LYS A 157 3.56 -6.21 -0.08
C LYS A 157 4.84 -6.93 0.33
N LEU A 158 4.74 -7.75 1.37
CA LEU A 158 5.83 -8.62 1.78
C LEU A 158 5.98 -9.76 0.76
N ASN A 159 7.20 -9.98 0.28
CA ASN A 159 7.53 -11.09 -0.60
C ASN A 159 7.40 -12.42 0.16
N GLY A 160 6.81 -13.43 -0.47
CA GLY A 160 6.60 -14.75 0.13
C GLY A 160 5.43 -14.87 1.11
N LEU A 161 4.61 -13.82 1.29
CA LEU A 161 3.39 -13.87 2.08
C LEU A 161 2.16 -14.00 1.16
N GLU A 162 1.44 -15.12 1.25
CA GLU A 162 0.23 -15.39 0.45
C GLU A 162 -1.05 -15.28 1.30
N GLU A 163 -2.21 -15.11 0.65
CA GLU A 163 -3.50 -15.00 1.37
C GLU A 163 -3.78 -16.21 2.28
N GLY A 164 -3.42 -17.41 1.84
CA GLY A 164 -3.58 -18.64 2.61
C GLY A 164 -2.66 -18.75 3.84
N ASP A 165 -1.66 -17.88 3.97
CA ASP A 165 -0.76 -17.85 5.13
C ASP A 165 -1.29 -16.99 6.28
N ILE A 166 -2.34 -16.21 6.01
CA ILE A 166 -2.79 -15.17 6.91
C ILE A 166 -3.97 -15.68 7.72
N ASN A 167 -3.82 -15.55 9.02
CA ASN A 167 -4.92 -15.59 9.97
C ASN A 167 -4.79 -14.38 10.90
N GLU A 168 -5.81 -14.15 11.72
CA GLU A 168 -5.84 -13.03 12.66
C GLU A 168 -4.58 -12.95 13.54
N LYS A 169 -4.05 -14.11 13.96
CA LYS A 169 -2.81 -14.17 14.75
C LYS A 169 -1.59 -13.70 13.95
N ALA A 170 -1.39 -14.23 12.74
CA ALA A 170 -0.29 -13.84 11.85
C ALA A 170 -0.33 -12.35 11.52
N THR A 171 -1.51 -11.82 11.18
CA THR A 171 -1.72 -10.40 10.95
C THR A 171 -1.36 -9.56 12.16
N CYS A 172 -1.85 -9.93 13.35
CA CYS A 172 -1.57 -9.21 14.59
C CYS A 172 -0.06 -9.18 14.90
N MET A 173 0.66 -10.29 14.66
CA MET A 173 2.11 -10.36 14.84
C MET A 173 2.84 -9.40 13.87
N LEU A 174 2.51 -9.45 12.58
CA LEU A 174 3.13 -8.56 11.58
C LEU A 174 2.83 -7.09 11.83
N GLN A 175 1.59 -6.75 12.19
CA GLN A 175 1.21 -5.38 12.51
C GLN A 175 1.98 -4.83 13.73
N LYS A 176 2.20 -5.67 14.75
CA LYS A 176 3.03 -5.31 15.92
C LYS A 176 4.52 -5.20 15.57
N ALA A 177 5.00 -6.05 14.67
CA ALA A 177 6.40 -6.04 14.22
C ALA A 177 6.73 -4.84 13.33
N MET A 178 5.76 -4.35 12.56
CA MET A 178 5.86 -3.24 11.61
C MET A 178 5.00 -2.03 12.01
N PRO A 179 5.23 -1.40 13.19
CA PRO A 179 4.44 -0.26 13.60
C PRO A 179 4.69 0.95 12.70
N ALA A 180 3.65 1.78 12.54
CA ALA A 180 3.77 3.05 11.82
C ALA A 180 4.85 3.95 12.47
N GLY A 181 5.58 4.68 11.64
CA GLY A 181 6.69 5.53 12.02
C GLY A 181 8.05 4.82 12.14
N LYS A 182 8.08 3.48 12.19
CA LYS A 182 9.34 2.73 12.28
C LYS A 182 9.98 2.54 10.91
N THR A 183 11.30 2.67 10.87
CA THR A 183 12.12 2.47 9.66
C THR A 183 12.67 1.05 9.63
N PHE A 184 12.69 0.46 8.43
CA PHE A 184 13.20 -0.87 8.15
C PHE A 184 14.10 -0.84 6.93
N SER A 185 15.09 -1.74 6.90
CA SER A 185 15.81 -2.03 5.67
C SER A 185 14.98 -3.00 4.84
N CYS A 186 14.91 -2.77 3.53
CA CYS A 186 14.18 -3.63 2.61
C CYS A 186 15.01 -3.96 1.37
N HIS A 187 14.64 -5.08 0.75
CA HIS A 187 15.09 -5.45 -0.59
C HIS A 187 13.88 -5.48 -1.53
N VAL A 188 13.87 -4.62 -2.54
CA VAL A 188 12.81 -4.55 -3.55
C VAL A 188 12.98 -5.69 -4.54
N CYS A 189 12.09 -6.67 -4.47
CA CYS A 189 12.04 -7.80 -5.38
C CYS A 189 11.42 -7.38 -6.73
N LYS A 190 10.31 -6.62 -6.71
CA LYS A 190 9.62 -6.13 -7.91
C LYS A 190 8.91 -4.80 -7.68
N TRP A 191 9.11 -3.85 -8.58
CA TRP A 191 8.45 -2.53 -8.53
C TRP A 191 6.98 -2.53 -8.97
N ASN A 192 6.56 -3.51 -9.80
CA ASN A 192 5.18 -3.69 -10.27
C ASN A 192 4.48 -2.39 -10.72
N ASN A 193 5.17 -1.55 -11.51
CA ASN A 193 4.66 -0.26 -11.97
C ASN A 193 3.99 0.56 -10.84
N MET A 194 4.64 0.60 -9.67
CA MET A 194 4.20 1.33 -8.47
C MET A 194 2.78 1.00 -7.98
N GLN A 195 2.10 -0.01 -8.53
CA GLN A 195 0.77 -0.42 -8.07
C GLN A 195 0.83 -1.14 -6.72
N SER A 196 1.85 -1.99 -6.57
CA SER A 196 2.10 -2.77 -5.35
C SER A 196 3.54 -3.27 -5.35
N ILE A 197 4.45 -2.55 -4.71
CA ILE A 197 5.88 -2.90 -4.66
C ILE A 197 6.06 -4.16 -3.81
N LEU A 198 6.67 -5.19 -4.38
CA LEU A 198 6.99 -6.44 -3.70
C LEU A 198 8.40 -6.35 -3.10
N MET A 199 8.53 -6.61 -1.80
CA MET A 199 9.81 -6.46 -1.10
C MET A 199 9.98 -7.43 0.07
N ASP A 200 11.22 -7.78 0.36
CA ASP A 200 11.63 -8.37 1.63
C ASP A 200 11.91 -7.24 2.64
N VAL A 201 11.51 -7.42 3.90
CA VAL A 201 11.69 -6.45 4.98
C VAL A 201 12.49 -7.08 6.11
N TYR A 202 13.49 -6.35 6.61
CA TYR A 202 14.45 -6.86 7.58
C TYR A 202 14.42 -6.08 8.90
N LEU A 203 14.59 -6.81 10.00
CA LEU A 203 14.81 -6.30 11.35
C LEU A 203 16.31 -6.22 11.65
N GLY A 204 16.70 -5.23 12.46
CA GLY A 204 18.09 -5.05 12.88
C GLY A 204 18.94 -4.30 11.85
N GLU A 205 19.92 -3.55 12.33
CA GLU A 205 20.82 -2.76 11.48
C GLU A 205 22.03 -3.59 11.02
N THR A 206 22.59 -4.40 11.92
CA THR A 206 23.80 -5.20 11.71
C THR A 206 23.49 -6.66 11.38
N ASN A 207 22.64 -7.31 12.18
CA ASN A 207 22.21 -8.70 11.95
C ASN A 207 20.81 -8.70 11.32
N LYS A 208 20.73 -8.47 10.01
CA LYS A 208 19.45 -8.35 9.29
C LYS A 208 18.71 -9.69 9.28
N VAL A 209 17.57 -9.74 9.98
CA VAL A 209 16.68 -10.91 9.99
C VAL A 209 15.43 -10.59 9.18
N ASN A 210 15.04 -11.46 8.25
CA ASN A 210 13.80 -11.27 7.48
C ASN A 210 12.60 -11.35 8.43
N ILE A 211 11.67 -10.40 8.30
CA ILE A 211 10.55 -10.27 9.23
C ILE A 211 9.57 -11.46 9.17
N LEU A 212 9.40 -12.08 8.00
CA LEU A 212 8.56 -13.26 7.87
C LEU A 212 9.23 -14.48 8.50
N ASP A 213 10.55 -14.60 8.38
CA ASP A 213 11.29 -15.68 9.04
C ASP A 213 11.25 -15.54 10.56
N GLU A 214 11.36 -14.32 11.09
CA GLU A 214 11.27 -14.07 12.53
C GLU A 214 9.87 -14.39 13.10
N TYR A 215 8.82 -13.87 12.46
CA TYR A 215 7.48 -13.89 13.06
C TYR A 215 6.57 -15.01 12.53
N LEU A 216 6.83 -15.56 11.34
CA LEU A 216 5.98 -16.56 10.68
C LEU A 216 6.70 -17.87 10.33
N ALA A 217 7.97 -18.08 10.74
CA ALA A 217 8.66 -19.35 10.48
C ALA A 217 7.89 -20.57 10.97
N GLU A 218 7.28 -20.52 12.17
CA GLU A 218 6.47 -21.64 12.68
C GLU A 218 5.22 -21.88 11.83
N VAL A 219 4.56 -20.81 11.37
CA VAL A 219 3.37 -20.89 10.53
C VAL A 219 3.71 -21.58 9.21
N PHE A 220 4.79 -21.12 8.57
CA PHE A 220 5.26 -21.71 7.32
C PHE A 220 5.76 -23.15 7.50
N LYS A 221 6.44 -23.47 8.60
CA LYS A 221 6.87 -24.85 8.91
C LYS A 221 5.67 -25.79 9.04
N ARG A 222 4.63 -25.38 9.78
CA ARG A 222 3.40 -26.17 9.95
C ARG A 222 2.67 -26.39 8.61
N LYS A 223 2.57 -25.35 7.77
CA LYS A 223 1.95 -25.45 6.43
C LYS A 223 2.69 -26.43 5.53
N ARG A 224 4.03 -26.38 5.49
CA ARG A 224 4.85 -27.33 4.74
C ARG A 224 4.63 -28.77 5.20
N GLN A 225 4.57 -29.00 6.52
CA GLN A 225 4.28 -30.32 7.07
C GLN A 225 2.89 -30.82 6.64
N GLN A 226 1.84 -30.02 6.81
CA GLN A 226 0.48 -30.39 6.42
C GLN A 226 0.36 -30.69 4.92
N MET A 227 1.05 -29.93 4.07
CA MET A 227 1.07 -30.17 2.64
C MET A 227 1.79 -31.48 2.30
N ALA A 228 2.92 -31.77 2.97
CA ALA A 228 3.63 -33.02 2.81
C ALA A 228 2.78 -34.22 3.25
N ASP A 229 2.09 -34.12 4.39
CA ASP A 229 1.21 -35.18 4.91
C ASP A 229 0.02 -35.44 3.96
N ARG A 230 -0.55 -34.38 3.37
CA ARG A 230 -1.60 -34.47 2.35
C ARG A 230 -1.10 -35.14 1.06
N MET A 231 0.07 -34.75 0.56
CA MET A 231 0.67 -35.37 -0.62
C MET A 231 0.98 -36.85 -0.39
N GLN A 232 1.53 -37.20 0.78
CA GLN A 232 1.76 -38.60 1.15
C GLN A 232 0.46 -39.39 1.24
N SER A 233 -0.60 -38.81 1.81
CA SER A 233 -1.92 -39.45 1.91
C SER A 233 -2.56 -39.67 0.53
N GLN A 234 -2.46 -38.69 -0.37
CA GLN A 234 -2.93 -38.81 -1.75
C GLN A 234 -2.17 -39.91 -2.49
N LYS A 235 -0.83 -39.92 -2.40
CA LYS A 235 0.00 -40.97 -3.02
C LYS A 235 -0.36 -42.37 -2.52
N LYS A 236 -0.57 -42.55 -1.20
CA LYS A 236 -1.01 -43.83 -0.63
C LYS A 236 -2.38 -44.26 -1.16
N MET A 237 -3.34 -43.32 -1.27
CA MET A 237 -4.65 -43.62 -1.85
C MET A 237 -4.56 -44.01 -3.32
N GLU A 238 -3.71 -43.35 -4.10
CA GLU A 238 -3.48 -43.68 -5.51
C GLU A 238 -2.83 -45.06 -5.67
N GLU A 239 -1.81 -45.35 -4.86
CA GLU A 239 -1.15 -46.67 -4.81
C GLU A 239 -2.14 -47.78 -4.42
N GLU A 240 -3.01 -47.54 -3.43
CA GLU A 240 -4.03 -48.50 -3.02
C GLU A 240 -5.09 -48.72 -4.12
N LYS A 241 -5.55 -47.65 -4.78
CA LYS A 241 -6.46 -47.75 -5.93
C LYS A 241 -5.84 -48.55 -7.08
N ALA A 242 -4.59 -48.26 -7.43
CA ALA A 242 -3.86 -48.98 -8.48
C ALA A 242 -3.61 -50.46 -8.11
N ARG A 243 -3.41 -50.78 -6.82
CA ARG A 243 -3.31 -52.16 -6.35
C ARG A 243 -4.64 -52.90 -6.46
N ARG A 244 -5.76 -52.27 -6.07
CA ARG A 244 -7.10 -52.87 -6.20
C ARG A 244 -7.48 -53.12 -7.66
N GLN A 245 -7.15 -52.20 -8.57
CA GLN A 245 -7.41 -52.38 -10.00
C GLN A 245 -6.66 -53.58 -10.60
N ARG A 246 -5.40 -53.81 -10.20
CA ARG A 246 -4.62 -54.97 -10.67
C ARG A 246 -5.17 -56.30 -10.16
N LEU A 247 -5.56 -56.38 -8.89
CA LEU A 247 -6.17 -57.60 -8.35
C LEU A 247 -7.47 -57.96 -9.08
N LEU A 248 -8.27 -56.96 -9.45
CA LEU A 248 -9.52 -57.18 -10.20
C LEU A 248 -9.30 -57.58 -11.67
N SER A 249 -8.16 -57.23 -12.28
CA SER A 249 -7.83 -57.69 -13.64
C SER A 249 -7.34 -59.13 -13.68
N ASP A 250 -6.63 -59.57 -12.64
CA ASP A 250 -6.06 -60.92 -12.57
C ASP A 250 -7.14 -62.00 -12.33
N ASP A 251 -8.25 -61.66 -11.68
CA ASP A 251 -9.38 -62.59 -11.45
C ASP A 251 -10.25 -62.85 -12.70
N TYR A 252 -10.19 -61.99 -13.73
CA TYR A 252 -10.98 -62.15 -14.96
C TYR A 252 -10.33 -63.14 -15.95
N ASP A 253 -9.01 -63.33 -15.89
CA ASP A 253 -8.22 -64.13 -16.83
C ASP A 253 -8.20 -65.64 -16.48
N SER A 254 -8.86 -66.04 -15.38
CA SER A 254 -8.90 -67.44 -14.91
C SER A 254 -10.24 -68.15 -15.17
N SER A 255 -11.14 -67.53 -15.94
CA SER A 255 -12.48 -68.09 -16.22
C SER A 255 -12.67 -68.71 -17.61
N ASP A 256 -11.61 -68.77 -18.44
CA ASP A 256 -11.64 -69.38 -19.78
C ASP A 256 -10.69 -70.58 -19.90
N GLU A 257 -10.92 -71.66 -19.13
CA GLU A 257 -10.51 -73.01 -19.53
C GLU A 257 -11.64 -74.00 -19.21
N ASN A 258 -12.39 -74.37 -20.26
CA ASN A 258 -13.34 -75.47 -20.28
C ASN A 258 -13.18 -76.23 -21.60
#